data_AF-A0A3B3ZJN8-F1
#
_entry.id   AF-A0A3B3ZJN8-F1
#
_cell.length_a   1.000
_cell.length_b   1.000
_cell.length_c   1.000
_cell.angle_alpha   90.00
_cell.angle_beta   90.00
_cell.angle_gamma   90.00
#
_symmetry.space_group_name_H-M   'P 1'
#
loop_
_entity.id
_entity.type
_entity.pdbx_description
1 polymer ?
#
loop_
_entity_poly.entity_id
_entity_poly.type
_entity_poly.pdbx_seq_one_letter_code
_entity_poly.pdbx_strand_id
1 'polypeptide(L)'
;MQRLTEMSEEGDVVAMSQFQLAPSVIQGQTSEHVQVMLTEVRGILGQLTTLRMQHLFMILASPRYVERVTEMLRQKLKQADVLVLKSAAMAERRQETLEEQSRLEPRVDLLMGCTKELQKLIEADISKRYHNRPVNLMGVSI
;
A
#
# COMPACT_ATOMS: atom_id res chain seq x y z
N MET A 1 22.90 16.34 -15.82
CA MET A 1 22.13 17.38 -15.07
C MET A 1 22.95 18.65 -14.99
N GLN A 2 24.18 18.59 -14.47
CA GLN A 2 25.08 19.73 -14.33
C GLN A 2 25.22 20.63 -15.58
N ARG A 3 25.38 20.08 -16.78
CA ARG A 3 25.51 20.89 -18.02
C ARG A 3 24.24 21.63 -18.43
N LEU A 4 23.05 21.06 -18.19
CA LEU A 4 21.78 21.71 -18.51
C LEU A 4 21.50 22.86 -17.54
N THR A 5 21.83 22.66 -16.26
CA THR A 5 21.70 23.70 -15.23
C THR A 5 22.64 24.87 -15.51
N GLU A 6 23.90 24.60 -15.90
CA GLU A 6 24.87 25.62 -16.31
C GLU A 6 24.42 26.42 -17.55
N MET A 7 23.62 25.84 -18.46
CA MET A 7 23.08 26.52 -19.64
C MET A 7 21.75 27.25 -19.40
N SER A 8 21.05 26.94 -18.30
CA SER A 8 19.79 27.58 -17.91
C SER A 8 20.01 28.80 -17.02
N GLU A 9 21.17 28.91 -16.37
CA GLU A 9 21.57 30.07 -15.58
C GLU A 9 22.17 31.14 -16.52
N GLU A 10 21.30 31.93 -17.16
CA GLU A 10 21.65 33.02 -18.09
C GLU A 10 22.42 34.20 -17.45
N GLY A 11 22.84 34.08 -16.19
CA GLY A 11 23.34 35.20 -15.37
C GLY A 11 24.84 35.22 -15.08
N ASP A 12 25.63 34.20 -15.45
CA ASP A 12 27.06 34.20 -15.17
C ASP A 12 27.88 34.62 -16.41
N VAL A 13 28.31 35.88 -16.41
CA VAL A 13 29.14 36.50 -17.47
C VAL A 13 30.43 35.69 -17.70
N VAL A 14 30.92 34.98 -16.67
CA VAL A 14 32.10 34.11 -16.75
C VAL A 14 31.79 32.80 -17.49
N ALA A 15 30.57 32.25 -17.37
CA ALA A 15 30.17 31.09 -18.16
C ALA A 15 30.07 31.46 -19.65
N MET A 16 29.45 32.60 -19.99
CA MET A 16 29.28 33.04 -21.38
C MET A 16 30.62 33.25 -22.11
N SER A 17 31.62 33.83 -21.44
CA SER A 17 32.97 34.04 -22.02
C SER A 17 33.73 32.73 -22.24
N GLN A 18 33.56 31.71 -21.39
CA GLN A 18 34.14 30.39 -21.59
C GLN A 18 33.51 29.65 -22.76
N PHE A 19 32.20 29.82 -22.99
CA PHE A 19 31.52 29.26 -24.15
C PHE A 19 31.95 29.90 -25.47
N GLN A 20 32.27 31.21 -25.49
CA GLN A 20 32.81 31.91 -26.67
C GLN A 20 34.21 31.42 -27.10
N LEU A 21 34.96 30.80 -26.19
CA LEU A 21 36.26 30.18 -26.49
C LEU A 21 36.15 28.68 -26.80
N ALA A 22 34.96 28.10 -26.69
CA ALA A 22 34.74 26.68 -26.96
C ALA A 22 34.75 26.38 -28.47
N PRO A 23 35.14 25.16 -28.89
CA PRO A 23 34.99 24.70 -30.26
C PRO A 23 33.57 24.94 -30.82
N SER A 24 33.47 25.26 -32.12
CA SER A 24 32.19 25.57 -32.79
C SER A 24 31.09 24.51 -32.60
N VAL A 25 31.50 23.25 -32.43
CA VAL A 25 30.62 22.10 -32.12
C VAL A 25 29.87 22.27 -30.80
N ILE A 26 30.48 22.92 -29.80
CA ILE A 26 29.91 23.19 -28.47
C ILE A 26 29.13 24.51 -28.48
N GLN A 27 29.57 25.49 -29.26
CA GLN A 27 28.88 26.77 -29.42
C GLN A 27 27.53 26.65 -30.14
N GLY A 28 27.40 25.69 -31.06
CA GLY A 28 26.15 25.40 -31.76
C GLY A 28 25.16 24.54 -30.97
N GLN A 29 25.49 24.10 -29.75
CA GLN A 29 24.58 23.30 -28.91
C GLN A 29 23.60 24.21 -28.18
N THR A 30 22.31 24.02 -28.41
CA THR A 30 21.25 24.68 -27.64
C THR A 30 20.91 23.88 -26.39
N SER A 31 20.40 24.55 -25.37
CA SER A 31 19.89 23.90 -24.14
C SER A 31 18.84 22.83 -24.49
N GLU A 32 17.97 23.12 -25.46
CA GLU A 32 16.97 22.19 -25.98
C GLU A 32 17.58 20.92 -26.58
N HIS A 33 18.65 21.04 -27.38
CA HIS A 33 19.30 19.88 -27.99
C HIS A 33 19.98 18.99 -26.94
N VAL A 34 20.63 19.61 -25.94
CA VAL A 34 21.22 18.89 -24.80
C VAL A 34 20.14 18.21 -23.95
N GLN A 35 18.98 18.86 -23.79
CA GLN A 35 17.83 18.28 -23.09
C GLN A 35 17.29 17.05 -23.82
N VAL A 36 17.11 17.13 -25.15
CA VAL A 36 16.66 15.99 -25.97
C VAL A 36 17.63 14.83 -25.85
N MET A 37 18.94 15.08 -26.01
CA MET A 37 19.96 14.04 -25.86
C MET A 37 19.93 13.40 -24.45
N LEU A 38 19.77 14.20 -23.40
CA LEU A 38 19.62 13.67 -22.04
C LEU A 38 18.36 12.82 -21.88
N THR A 39 17.24 13.21 -22.48
CA THR A 39 16.01 12.41 -22.42
C THR A 39 16.17 11.07 -23.14
N GLU A 40 16.84 11.03 -24.29
CA GLU A 40 17.11 9.79 -25.03
C GLU A 40 18.04 8.85 -24.24
N VAL A 41 19.16 9.38 -23.73
CA VAL A 41 20.11 8.60 -22.91
C VAL A 41 19.42 8.05 -21.66
N ARG A 42 18.55 8.83 -21.03
CA ARG A 42 17.74 8.38 -19.89
C ARG A 42 16.72 7.32 -20.29
N GLY A 43 16.09 7.46 -21.45
CA GLY A 43 15.19 6.46 -21.99
C GLY A 43 15.90 5.12 -22.16
N ILE A 44 17.09 5.14 -22.77
CA ILE A 44 17.93 3.95 -22.97
C ILE A 44 18.39 3.38 -21.63
N LEU A 45 18.90 4.22 -20.71
CA LEU A 45 19.28 3.78 -19.36
C LEU A 45 18.11 3.17 -18.61
N GLY A 46 16.92 3.76 -18.70
CA GLY A 46 15.70 3.23 -18.10
C GLY A 46 15.34 1.85 -18.64
N GLN A 47 15.47 1.63 -19.95
CA GLN A 47 15.26 0.33 -20.58
C GLN A 47 16.33 -0.71 -20.15
N LEU A 48 17.60 -0.30 -20.08
CA LEU A 48 18.72 -1.18 -19.72
C LEU A 48 18.83 -1.49 -18.22
N THR A 49 18.29 -0.62 -17.35
CA THR A 49 18.33 -0.79 -15.90
C THR A 49 17.06 -1.39 -15.32
N THR A 50 16.11 -1.78 -16.18
CA THR A 50 14.92 -2.52 -15.73
C THR A 50 15.31 -3.77 -14.95
N LEU A 51 14.49 -4.13 -13.95
CA LEU A 51 14.68 -5.34 -13.16
C LEU A 51 14.85 -6.59 -14.06
N ARG A 52 14.11 -6.65 -15.16
CA ARG A 52 14.23 -7.70 -16.18
C ARG A 52 15.63 -7.75 -16.78
N MET A 53 16.19 -6.62 -17.18
CA MET A 53 17.56 -6.56 -17.73
C MET A 53 18.60 -6.92 -16.67
N GLN A 54 18.43 -6.49 -15.42
CA GLN A 54 19.29 -6.91 -14.32
C GLN A 54 19.29 -8.43 -14.14
N HIS A 55 18.11 -9.07 -14.13
CA HIS A 55 18.03 -10.53 -14.10
C HIS A 55 18.72 -11.17 -15.30
N LEU A 56 18.51 -10.66 -16.52
CA LEU A 56 19.15 -11.18 -17.73
C LEU A 56 20.69 -11.06 -17.68
N PHE A 57 21.22 -9.93 -17.20
CA PHE A 57 22.65 -9.76 -17.00
C PHE A 57 23.20 -10.72 -15.95
N MET A 58 22.46 -10.95 -14.85
CA MET A 58 22.85 -11.92 -13.82
C MET A 58 22.80 -13.37 -14.31
N ILE A 59 21.83 -13.70 -15.18
CA ILE A 59 21.74 -15.01 -15.86
C ILE A 59 22.96 -15.21 -16.77
N LEU A 60 23.33 -14.18 -17.54
CA LEU A 60 24.52 -14.23 -18.39
C LEU A 60 25.81 -14.39 -17.58
N ALA A 61 25.93 -13.66 -16.46
CA ALA A 61 27.12 -13.67 -15.62
C ALA A 61 27.29 -14.97 -14.81
N SER A 62 26.19 -15.65 -14.46
CA SER A 62 26.27 -16.90 -13.69
C SER A 62 25.07 -17.83 -13.97
N PRO A 63 25.32 -19.05 -14.47
CA PRO A 63 24.28 -20.08 -14.65
C PRO A 63 23.56 -20.44 -13.34
N ARG A 64 24.25 -20.39 -12.20
CA ARG A 64 23.67 -20.66 -10.87
C ARG A 64 22.60 -19.67 -10.46
N TYR A 65 22.60 -18.46 -11.04
CA TYR A 65 21.56 -17.49 -10.78
C TYR A 65 20.20 -17.94 -11.35
N VAL A 66 20.20 -18.63 -12.50
CA VAL A 66 19.00 -19.21 -13.11
C VAL A 66 18.35 -20.20 -12.15
N GLU A 67 19.13 -21.10 -11.56
CA GLU A 67 18.64 -22.09 -10.60
C GLU A 67 17.98 -21.41 -9.40
N ARG A 68 18.63 -20.38 -8.84
CA ARG A 68 18.10 -19.61 -7.70
C ARG A 68 16.79 -18.89 -8.04
N VAL A 69 16.73 -18.22 -9.19
CA VAL A 69 15.51 -17.53 -9.64
C VAL A 69 14.39 -18.52 -9.91
N THR A 70 14.71 -19.66 -10.52
CA THR A 70 13.74 -20.74 -10.79
C THR A 70 13.17 -21.31 -9.49
N GLU A 71 14.01 -21.56 -8.49
CA GLU A 71 13.58 -22.04 -7.19
C GLU A 71 12.68 -21.01 -6.48
N MET A 72 13.07 -19.73 -6.49
CA MET A 72 12.26 -18.66 -5.92
C MET A 72 10.88 -18.57 -6.61
N LEU A 73 10.83 -18.68 -7.94
CA LEU A 73 9.58 -18.67 -8.69
C LEU A 73 8.69 -19.88 -8.35
N ARG A 74 9.27 -21.08 -8.26
CA ARG A 74 8.54 -22.29 -7.85
C ARG A 74 7.95 -22.15 -6.44
N GLN A 75 8.70 -21.58 -5.51
CA GLN A 75 8.22 -21.33 -4.15
C GLN A 75 7.05 -20.34 -4.14
N LYS A 76 7.13 -19.26 -4.92
CA LYS A 76 6.04 -18.28 -5.05
C LYS A 76 4.78 -18.89 -5.67
N LEU A 77 4.95 -19.73 -6.70
CA LEU A 77 3.84 -20.41 -7.35
C LEU A 77 3.15 -21.37 -6.36
N LYS A 78 3.93 -22.18 -5.64
CA LYS A 78 3.40 -23.06 -4.59
C LYS A 78 2.64 -22.29 -3.50
N GLN A 79 3.15 -21.12 -3.09
CA GLN A 79 2.45 -20.25 -2.13
C GLN A 79 1.13 -19.74 -2.70
N ALA A 80 1.10 -19.33 -3.98
CA ALA A 80 -0.11 -18.87 -4.64
C ALA A 80 -1.18 -19.98 -4.71
N ASP A 81 -0.80 -21.20 -5.10
CA ASP A 81 -1.72 -22.35 -5.16
C ASP A 81 -2.34 -22.65 -3.79
N VAL A 82 -1.53 -22.65 -2.73
CA VAL A 82 -2.00 -22.86 -1.36
C VAL A 82 -2.96 -21.75 -0.93
N LEU A 83 -2.70 -20.50 -1.30
CA LEU A 83 -3.58 -19.37 -0.98
C LEU A 83 -4.92 -19.49 -1.71
N VAL A 84 -4.92 -19.91 -2.97
CA VAL A 84 -6.15 -20.15 -3.74
C VAL A 84 -7.00 -21.23 -3.06
N LEU A 85 -6.40 -22.36 -2.68
CA LEU A 85 -7.11 -23.43 -1.96
C LEU A 85 -7.67 -22.95 -0.61
N LYS A 86 -6.89 -22.17 0.15
CA LYS A 86 -7.34 -21.61 1.44
C LYS A 86 -8.44 -20.57 1.27
N SER A 87 -8.45 -19.83 0.17
CA SER A 87 -9.47 -18.80 -0.08
C SER A 87 -10.89 -19.38 -0.18
N ALA A 88 -11.03 -20.57 -0.76
CA ALA A 88 -12.31 -21.27 -0.85
C ALA A 88 -12.82 -21.68 0.55
N ALA A 89 -11.95 -22.30 1.36
CA ALA A 89 -12.30 -22.66 2.75
C ALA A 89 -12.63 -21.43 3.61
N MET A 90 -11.92 -20.31 3.41
CA MET A 90 -12.22 -19.05 4.08
C MET A 90 -13.58 -18.47 3.67
N ALA A 91 -13.98 -18.63 2.40
CA ALA A 91 -15.27 -18.17 1.92
C ALA A 91 -16.43 -18.98 2.54
N GLU A 92 -16.28 -20.31 2.64
CA GLU A 92 -17.23 -21.18 3.32
C GLU A 92 -17.33 -20.83 4.81
N ARG A 93 -16.19 -20.70 5.50
CA ARG A 93 -16.14 -20.32 6.92
C ARG A 93 -16.79 -18.97 7.18
N ARG A 94 -16.60 -18.01 6.27
CA ARG A 94 -17.24 -16.69 6.33
C ARG A 94 -18.75 -16.82 6.22
N GLN A 95 -19.24 -17.66 5.32
CA GLN A 95 -20.67 -17.89 5.15
C GLN A 95 -21.28 -18.54 6.41
N GLU A 96 -20.65 -19.58 6.95
CA GLU A 96 -21.07 -20.19 8.22
C GLU A 96 -21.17 -19.17 9.36
N THR A 97 -20.15 -18.32 9.50
CA THR A 97 -20.10 -17.30 10.56
C THR A 97 -21.22 -16.26 10.39
N LEU A 98 -21.51 -15.84 9.15
CA LEU A 98 -22.59 -14.91 8.86
C LEU A 98 -23.97 -15.52 9.17
N GLU A 99 -24.16 -16.79 8.84
CA GLU A 99 -25.39 -17.52 9.15
C GLU A 99 -25.58 -17.67 10.67
N GLU A 100 -24.52 -18.04 11.39
CA GLU A 100 -24.54 -18.11 12.85
C GLU A 100 -24.83 -16.76 13.49
N GLN A 101 -24.21 -15.69 12.99
CA GLN A 101 -24.46 -14.32 13.46
C GLN A 101 -25.93 -13.95 13.25
N SER A 102 -26.48 -14.14 12.05
CA SER A 102 -27.87 -13.83 11.73
C SER A 102 -28.87 -14.62 12.59
N ARG A 103 -28.52 -15.84 12.98
CA ARG A 103 -29.34 -16.67 13.88
C ARG A 103 -29.31 -16.19 15.33
N LEU A 104 -28.16 -15.67 15.77
CA LEU A 104 -27.94 -15.23 17.16
C LEU A 104 -28.43 -13.80 17.41
N GLU A 105 -28.28 -12.91 16.44
CA GLU A 105 -28.67 -11.49 16.50
C GLU A 105 -30.09 -11.26 17.06
N PRO A 106 -31.16 -11.90 16.54
CA PRO A 106 -32.51 -11.67 17.06
C PRO A 106 -32.68 -12.18 18.51
N ARG A 107 -31.94 -13.21 18.93
CA ARG A 107 -32.00 -13.71 20.31
C ARG A 107 -31.31 -12.75 21.27
N VAL A 108 -30.19 -12.18 20.85
CA VAL A 108 -29.46 -11.16 21.63
C VAL A 108 -30.33 -9.91 21.77
N ASP A 109 -30.99 -9.47 20.70
CA ASP A 109 -31.90 -8.32 20.74
C ASP A 109 -33.08 -8.52 21.68
N LEU A 110 -33.69 -9.71 21.65
CA LEU A 110 -34.81 -10.05 22.52
C LEU A 110 -34.38 -10.08 23.98
N LEU A 111 -33.21 -10.67 24.29
CA LEU A 111 -32.63 -10.65 25.63
C LEU A 111 -32.32 -9.23 26.10
N MET A 112 -31.76 -8.37 25.23
CA MET A 112 -31.52 -6.95 25.56
C MET A 112 -32.83 -6.20 25.84
N GLY A 113 -33.90 -6.50 25.11
CA GLY A 113 -35.23 -5.95 25.37
C GLY A 113 -35.74 -6.35 26.75
N CYS A 114 -35.75 -7.65 27.04
CA CYS A 114 -36.20 -8.18 28.32
C CYS A 114 -35.38 -7.67 29.50
N THR A 115 -34.05 -7.55 29.37
CA THR A 115 -33.21 -7.02 30.46
C THR A 115 -33.47 -5.54 30.72
N LYS A 116 -33.72 -4.73 29.68
CA LYS A 116 -34.10 -3.31 29.85
C LYS A 116 -35.48 -3.16 30.51
N GLU A 117 -36.45 -4.01 30.15
CA GLU A 117 -37.76 -4.01 30.80
C GLU A 117 -37.64 -4.39 32.28
N LEU A 118 -36.90 -5.47 32.58
CA LEU A 118 -36.64 -5.90 33.94
C LEU A 118 -35.93 -4.80 34.74
N GLN A 119 -34.93 -4.14 34.16
CA GLN A 119 -34.23 -3.02 34.77
C GLN A 119 -35.20 -1.90 35.17
N LYS A 120 -36.10 -1.47 34.26
CA LYS A 120 -37.10 -0.43 34.55
C LYS A 120 -38.06 -0.83 35.67
N LEU A 121 -38.49 -2.10 35.68
CA LEU A 121 -39.37 -2.62 36.74
C LEU A 121 -38.68 -2.59 38.11
N ILE A 122 -37.40 -2.96 38.16
CA ILE A 122 -36.61 -2.93 39.40
C ILE A 122 -36.38 -1.49 39.85
N GLU A 123 -35.99 -0.57 38.95
CA GLU A 123 -35.82 0.86 39.26
C GLU A 123 -37.11 1.48 39.82
N ALA A 124 -38.26 1.14 39.23
CA ALA A 124 -39.56 1.60 39.70
C ALA A 124 -39.95 1.03 41.07
N ASP A 125 -39.68 -0.26 41.34
CA ASP A 125 -39.97 -0.86 42.66
C ASP A 125 -39.09 -0.25 43.76
N ILE A 126 -37.80 -0.05 43.47
CA ILE A 126 -36.87 0.60 44.40
C ILE A 126 -37.28 2.06 44.64
N SER A 127 -37.60 2.82 43.59
CA SER A 127 -38.01 4.22 43.72
C SER A 127 -39.25 4.38 44.62
N LYS A 128 -40.24 3.47 44.51
CA LYS A 128 -41.41 3.44 45.40
C LYS A 128 -41.03 3.23 46.86
N ARG A 129 -40.09 2.33 47.14
CA ARG A 129 -39.61 2.08 48.52
C ARG A 129 -38.83 3.26 49.10
N TYR A 130 -38.20 4.08 48.26
CA TYR A 130 -37.38 5.23 48.65
C TYR A 130 -38.00 6.59 48.29
N HIS A 131 -39.30 6.76 48.57
CA HIS A 131 -39.99 8.07 48.54
C HIS A 131 -39.91 8.77 47.16
N ASN A 132 -40.03 8.02 46.07
CA ASN A 132 -40.00 8.53 44.69
C ASN A 132 -38.70 9.26 44.30
N ARG A 133 -37.56 8.92 44.93
CA ARG A 133 -36.26 9.37 44.44
C ARG A 133 -35.91 8.62 43.14
N PRO A 134 -35.32 9.29 42.14
CA PRO A 134 -34.89 8.63 40.90
C PRO A 134 -33.72 7.68 41.19
N VAL A 135 -33.81 6.44 40.67
CA VAL A 135 -32.80 5.39 40.83
C VAL A 135 -32.45 4.85 39.45
N ASN A 136 -31.15 4.81 39.11
CA ASN A 136 -30.63 4.25 37.87
C ASN A 136 -29.70 3.07 38.20
N LEU A 137 -30.02 1.89 37.70
CA LEU A 137 -29.17 0.70 37.82
C LEU A 137 -28.04 0.78 36.80
N MET A 138 -26.81 1.00 37.27
CA MET A 138 -25.61 0.92 36.44
C MET A 138 -25.02 -0.48 36.58
N GLY A 139 -25.01 -1.27 35.50
CA GLY A 139 -24.34 -2.56 35.48
C GLY A 139 -22.81 -2.39 35.47
N VAL A 140 -22.10 -3.14 36.32
CA VAL A 140 -20.64 -3.33 36.19
C VAL A 140 -20.44 -4.51 35.25
N SER A 141 -20.16 -4.22 33.98
CA SER A 141 -19.74 -5.23 33.00
C SER A 141 -18.29 -5.60 33.30
N ILE A 142 -18.02 -6.86 33.70
CA ILE A 142 -16.67 -7.45 33.74
C ILE A 142 -16.48 -8.26 32.45
#